data_AF-A0A967JZ98-F1
#
_entry.id   AF-A0A967JZ98-F1
#
_cell.length_a   1.000
_cell.length_b   1.000
_cell.length_c   1.000
_cell.angle_alpha   90.00
_cell.angle_beta   90.00
_cell.angle_gamma   90.00
#
_symmetry.space_group_name_H-M   'P 1'
#
loop_
_entity.id
_entity.type
_entity.pdbx_description
1 polymer ?
#
loop_
_entity_poly.entity_id
_entity_poly.type
_entity_poly.pdbx_seq_one_letter_code
_entity_poly.pdbx_strand_id
1 'polypeptide(L)' 'NPAGARRQLMGVFASDLTPFLANVFSDLGATSAVIVSGYGGLDELTTTGPNQISQLDGDRIETYTLDP' A
#
# COMPACT_ATOMS: atom_id res chain seq x y z
N ASN A 1 -7.69 -11.55 -4.79
CA ASN A 1 -7.42 -11.30 -6.22
C ASN A 1 -7.78 -12.54 -7.03
N PRO A 2 -8.79 -12.51 -7.94
CA PRO A 2 -9.24 -13.66 -8.72
C PRO A 2 -8.17 -14.32 -9.60
N ALA A 3 -7.13 -13.58 -10.01
CA ALA A 3 -6.01 -14.10 -10.78
C ALA A 3 -4.91 -14.74 -9.91
N GLY A 4 -5.06 -14.73 -8.58
CA GLY A 4 -4.06 -15.29 -7.67
C GLY A 4 -2.74 -14.51 -7.64
N ALA A 5 -2.74 -13.22 -8.03
CA ALA A 5 -1.52 -12.41 -8.02
C ALA A 5 -0.97 -12.28 -6.59
N ARG A 6 0.30 -12.69 -6.41
CA ARG A 6 1.01 -12.63 -5.11
C ARG A 6 1.82 -11.36 -4.89
N ARG A 7 1.85 -10.46 -5.88
CA ARG A 7 2.49 -9.15 -5.82
C ARG A 7 1.48 -8.12 -6.30
N GLN A 8 1.18 -7.13 -5.48
CA GLN A 8 0.04 -6.24 -5.72
C GLN A 8 0.40 -4.79 -5.37
N LEU A 9 -0.07 -3.86 -6.20
CA LEU A 9 -0.10 -2.43 -5.89
C LEU A 9 -1.58 -2.06 -5.68
N MET A 10 -1.90 -1.41 -4.56
CA MET A 10 -3.27 -1.02 -4.23
C MET A 10 -3.33 0.43 -3.76
N GLY A 11 -4.23 1.18 -4.39
CA GLY A 11 -4.64 2.50 -3.97
C GLY A 11 -5.68 2.50 -2.86
N VAL A 12 -5.60 3.46 -1.94
CA VAL A 12 -6.66 3.74 -0.97
C VAL A 12 -6.91 5.22 -0.74
N PHE A 13 -8.18 5.55 -0.50
CA PHE A 13 -8.66 6.91 -0.27
C PHE A 13 -8.23 7.52 1.08
N ALA A 14 -7.84 6.70 2.05
CA ALA A 14 -7.46 7.14 3.38
C ALA A 14 -6.13 6.50 3.80
N SER A 15 -5.20 7.33 4.26
CA SER A 15 -3.83 6.92 4.54
C SER A 15 -3.73 5.93 5.69
N ASP A 16 -4.57 6.09 6.72
CA ASP A 16 -4.65 5.16 7.85
C ASP A 16 -5.07 3.72 7.47
N LEU A 17 -5.62 3.53 6.26
CA LEU A 17 -5.91 2.19 5.73
C LEU A 17 -4.67 1.48 5.14
N THR A 18 -3.59 2.19 4.80
CA THR A 18 -2.42 1.56 4.19
C THR A 18 -1.81 0.45 5.06
N PRO A 19 -1.56 0.65 6.39
CA PRO A 19 -1.00 -0.42 7.22
C PRO A 19 -2.00 -1.55 7.47
N PHE A 20 -3.30 -1.23 7.61
CA PHE A 20 -4.34 -2.23 7.79
C PHE A 20 -4.39 -3.18 6.59
N LEU A 21 -4.42 -2.64 5.37
CA LEU A 21 -4.45 -3.47 4.17
C LEU A 21 -3.14 -4.21 3.92
N ALA A 22 -1.98 -3.66 4.28
CA ALA A 22 -0.72 -4.41 4.22
C ALA A 22 -0.79 -5.71 5.05
N ASN A 23 -1.37 -5.65 6.26
CA ASN A 23 -1.61 -6.83 7.10
C ASN A 23 -2.62 -7.79 6.46
N VAL A 24 -3.75 -7.29 5.94
CA VAL A 24 -4.74 -8.12 5.22
C VAL A 24 -4.09 -8.86 4.03
N PHE A 25 -3.22 -8.20 3.27
CA PHE A 25 -2.54 -8.83 2.14
C PHE A 25 -1.57 -9.92 2.61
N SER A 26 -0.88 -9.72 3.74
CA SER A 26 -0.05 -10.75 4.37
C SER A 26 -0.87 -11.97 4.78
N ASP A 27 -1.99 -11.76 5.48
CA ASP A 27 -2.90 -12.84 5.92
C ASP A 27 -3.52 -13.61 4.74
N LEU A 28 -3.78 -12.93 3.62
CA LEU A 28 -4.27 -13.54 2.38
C LEU A 28 -3.19 -14.23 1.55
N GLY A 29 -1.92 -14.22 1.99
CA GLY A 29 -0.81 -14.92 1.36
C GLY A 29 -0.14 -14.17 0.21
N ALA A 30 -0.20 -12.82 0.20
CA ALA A 30 0.64 -12.03 -0.69
C ALA A 30 2.12 -12.16 -0.29
N THR A 31 3.00 -12.22 -1.29
CA THR A 31 4.47 -12.22 -1.07
C THR A 31 5.07 -10.82 -1.08
N SER A 32 4.38 -9.88 -1.72
CA SER A 32 4.70 -8.47 -1.69
C SER A 32 3.45 -7.65 -1.96
N ALA A 33 3.31 -6.51 -1.31
CA ALA A 33 2.26 -5.56 -1.59
C ALA A 33 2.76 -4.15 -1.36
N VAL A 34 2.29 -3.19 -2.14
CA VAL A 34 2.50 -1.77 -1.91
C VAL A 34 1.12 -1.14 -1.84
N ILE A 35 0.77 -0.57 -0.69
CA ILE A 35 -0.50 0.10 -0.48
C ILE A 35 -0.21 1.59 -0.38
N VAL A 36 -0.85 2.39 -1.22
CA VAL A 36 -0.56 3.82 -1.37
C VAL A 36 -1.79 4.67 -1.07
N SER A 37 -1.57 5.79 -0.40
CA SER A 37 -2.53 6.90 -0.32
C SER A 37 -1.78 8.19 -0.62
N GLY A 38 -2.16 8.84 -1.72
CA GLY A 38 -1.55 10.07 -2.18
C GLY A 38 -2.07 11.31 -1.45
N TYR A 39 -1.28 12.37 -1.52
CA TYR A 39 -1.63 13.67 -0.95
C TYR A 39 -3.03 14.11 -1.39
N GLY A 40 -3.84 14.59 -0.43
CA GLY A 40 -5.23 14.98 -0.67
C GLY A 40 -6.22 13.82 -0.74
N GLY A 41 -5.82 12.58 -0.37
CA GLY A 41 -6.70 11.41 -0.33
C GLY A 41 -6.85 10.70 -1.67
N LEU A 42 -5.86 10.85 -2.55
CA LEU A 42 -5.83 10.13 -3.82
C LEU A 42 -5.51 8.65 -3.57
N ASP A 43 -6.15 7.76 -4.33
CA ASP A 43 -5.88 6.33 -4.31
C ASP A 43 -4.71 5.94 -5.24
N GLU A 44 -3.81 6.87 -5.50
CA GLU A 44 -2.61 6.64 -6.30
C GLU A 44 -1.46 7.51 -5.78
N LEU A 45 -0.25 7.27 -6.29
CA LEU A 45 0.87 8.18 -6.03
C LEU A 45 0.63 9.51 -6.76
N THR A 46 0.94 10.61 -6.11
CA THR A 46 0.84 11.96 -6.67
C THR A 46 2.15 12.72 -6.54
N THR A 47 2.36 13.66 -7.45
CA THR A 47 3.46 14.63 -7.45
C THR A 47 3.13 15.93 -6.73
N THR A 48 1.90 16.08 -6.23
CA THR A 48 1.42 17.32 -5.61
C THR A 48 1.61 17.39 -4.09
N GLY A 49 2.29 16.38 -3.50
CA GLY A 49 2.64 16.33 -2.08
C GLY A 49 3.01 14.92 -1.61
N PRO A 50 3.17 14.72 -0.28
CA PRO A 50 3.62 13.45 0.28
C PRO A 50 2.60 12.32 0.11
N ASN A 51 3.11 11.13 -0.15
CA ASN A 51 2.35 9.90 -0.28
C ASN A 51 2.65 8.99 0.91
N GLN A 52 1.62 8.46 1.58
CA GLN A 52 1.80 7.42 2.58
C GLN A 52 1.82 6.06 1.90
N ILE A 53 2.85 5.26 2.21
CA ILE A 53 3.04 3.93 1.65
C ILE A 53 3.19 2.93 2.80
N SER A 54 2.45 1.83 2.73
CA SER A 54 2.74 0.63 3.52
C SER A 54 3.15 -0.49 2.58
N GLN A 55 4.38 -0.96 2.73
CA GLN A 55 4.96 -2.01 1.90
C GLN A 55 5.06 -3.31 2.69
N LEU A 56 4.50 -4.37 2.12
CA LEU A 56 4.74 -5.76 2.49
C LEU A 56 5.87 -6.32 1.62
N ASP A 57 6.88 -6.89 2.25
CA ASP A 57 8.01 -7.58 1.63
C ASP A 57 8.30 -8.87 2.42
N GLY A 58 7.83 -10.02 1.90
CA GLY A 58 7.80 -11.26 2.65
C GLY A 58 6.90 -11.14 3.88
N ASP A 59 7.47 -11.29 5.07
CA ASP A 59 6.76 -11.17 6.36
C ASP A 59 6.95 -9.80 7.02
N ARG A 60 7.65 -8.87 6.35
CA ARG A 60 7.96 -7.55 6.88
C ARG A 60 7.00 -6.51 6.29
N ILE A 61 6.38 -5.73 7.17
CA ILE A 61 5.60 -4.56 6.80
C ILE A 61 6.34 -3.32 7.30
N GLU A 62 6.63 -2.39 6.38
CA GLU A 62 7.17 -1.08 6.70
C GLU A 62 6.23 0.01 6.17
N THR A 63 6.05 1.06 6.95
CA THR A 63 5.26 2.24 6.53
C THR A 63 6.18 3.45 6.49
N TYR A 64 6.15 4.16 5.38
CA TYR A 64 7.00 5.32 5.13
C TYR A 64 6.28 6.34 4.24
N THR A 65 6.84 7.54 4.19
CA THR A 65 6.37 8.62 3.31
C THR A 65 7.27 8.71 2.09
N LEU A 66 6.67 8.86 0.92
CA LEU A 66 7.35 9.18 -0.34
C LEU A 66 6.92 10.57 -0.83
N ASP A 67 7.87 11.49 -0.92
CA ASP A 67 7.65 12.86 -1.39
C ASP A 67 8.57 13.13 -2.61
N PRO A 68 8.01 13.39 -3.81
CA PRO A 68 8.77 13.50 -5.07
C PRO A 68 9.72 14.70 -5.21
#